data_AF-A0A3S4VDD5-F1
#
_entry.id   AF-A0A3S4VDD5-F1
#
_cell.length_a   1.000
_cell.length_b   1.000
_cell.length_c   1.000
_cell.angle_alpha   90.00
_cell.angle_beta   90.00
_cell.angle_gamma   90.00
#
_symmetry.space_group_name_H-M   'P 1'
#
loop_
_entity.id
_entity.type
_entity.pdbx_description
1 polymer ?
#
loop_
_entity_poly.entity_id
_entity_poly.type
_entity_poly.pdbx_seq_one_letter_code
_entity_poly.pdbx_strand_id
1 'polypeptide(L)'
;MDLSKYTIGIYLNSHEENGSLYAKESISEYARKARYCFVMEPAREDGSMVSTRKGMVTYQIEFHGVAAHAGNCPERGRSALVEAAHFITEFYKLNDLMPDIRLIV
;
A
#
# COMPACT_ATOMS: atom_id res chain seq x y z
N MET A 1 -32.88 16.83 18.62
CA MET A 1 -32.62 16.30 17.26
C MET A 1 -33.45 15.04 17.10
N ASP A 2 -34.26 14.93 16.05
CA ASP A 2 -35.10 13.75 15.84
C ASP A 2 -34.31 12.68 15.07
N LEU A 3 -33.93 11.61 15.78
CA LEU A 3 -33.10 10.53 15.25
C LEU A 3 -33.90 9.48 14.47
N SER A 4 -35.24 9.48 14.58
CA SER A 4 -36.11 8.49 13.91
C SER A 4 -36.08 8.59 12.39
N LYS A 5 -35.54 9.69 11.86
CA LYS A 5 -35.43 9.98 10.42
C LYS A 5 -34.23 9.32 9.76
N TYR A 6 -33.31 8.75 10.53
CA TYR A 6 -32.07 8.18 10.01
C TYR A 6 -32.12 6.66 10.03
N THR A 7 -31.78 6.05 8.89
CA THR A 7 -31.47 4.63 8.80
C THR A 7 -29.97 4.45 8.96
N ILE A 8 -29.55 3.70 9.98
CA ILE A 8 -28.15 3.46 10.29
C ILE A 8 -27.82 2.00 9.97
N GLY A 9 -26.84 1.79 9.11
CA GLY A 9 -26.25 0.47 8.85
C GLY A 9 -24.90 0.36 9.55
N ILE A 10 -24.64 -0.78 10.17
CA ILE A 10 -23.33 -1.10 10.75
C ILE A 10 -22.74 -2.24 9.93
N TYR A 11 -21.55 -2.03 9.40
CA TYR A 11 -20.77 -3.05 8.72
C TYR A 11 -19.51 -3.32 9.52
N LEU A 12 -19.29 -4.57 9.91
CA LEU A 12 -18.14 -4.98 10.70
C LEU A 12 -17.23 -5.84 9.82
N ASN A 13 -16.03 -5.33 9.53
CA ASN A 13 -15.01 -6.02 8.76
C ASN A 13 -13.91 -6.54 9.70
N SER A 14 -13.65 -7.84 9.71
CA SER A 14 -12.59 -8.47 10.53
C SER A 14 -11.25 -8.60 9.81
N HIS A 15 -11.16 -8.19 8.55
CA HIS A 15 -10.01 -8.43 7.68
C HIS A 15 -9.37 -7.12 7.18
N GLU A 16 -9.58 -5.99 7.85
CA GLU A 16 -8.99 -4.72 7.41
C GLU A 16 -7.45 -4.79 7.33
N GLU A 17 -6.82 -5.39 8.34
CA GLU A 17 -5.35 -5.54 8.47
C GLU A 17 -4.68 -6.32 7.33
N ASN A 18 -5.46 -7.08 6.54
CA ASN A 18 -4.96 -7.80 5.36
C ASN A 18 -5.46 -7.19 4.03
N GLY A 19 -5.95 -5.94 4.09
CA GLY A 19 -6.43 -5.19 2.93
C GLY A 19 -7.88 -5.46 2.56
N SER A 20 -8.67 -6.09 3.45
CA SER A 20 -10.11 -6.33 3.23
C SER A 20 -10.41 -7.16 1.97
N LEU A 21 -9.54 -8.13 1.64
CA LEU A 21 -9.55 -8.82 0.35
C LEU A 21 -10.95 -9.36 -0.05
N TYR A 22 -11.68 -9.91 0.93
CA TYR A 22 -13.02 -10.48 0.73
C TYR A 22 -14.17 -9.53 1.05
N ALA A 23 -13.90 -8.40 1.70
CA ALA A 23 -14.91 -7.43 2.11
C ALA A 23 -15.04 -6.26 1.13
N LYS A 24 -14.07 -6.07 0.22
CA LYS A 24 -14.03 -4.92 -0.70
C LYS A 24 -15.29 -4.76 -1.57
N GLU A 25 -15.83 -5.85 -2.10
CA GLU A 25 -17.04 -5.80 -2.90
C GLU A 25 -18.29 -5.58 -2.04
N SER A 26 -18.41 -6.31 -0.93
CA SER A 26 -19.59 -6.21 -0.06
C SER A 26 -19.67 -4.85 0.66
N ILE A 27 -18.55 -4.31 1.15
CA ILE A 27 -18.52 -2.97 1.74
C ILE A 27 -18.96 -1.91 0.71
N SER A 28 -18.54 -2.05 -0.55
CA SER A 28 -18.94 -1.15 -1.64
C SER A 28 -20.43 -1.27 -1.94
N GLU A 29 -20.99 -2.48 -1.89
CA GLU A 29 -22.42 -2.71 -2.09
C GLU A 29 -23.27 -2.04 -1.00
N TYR A 30 -22.88 -2.17 0.27
CA TYR A 30 -23.58 -1.51 1.38
C TYR A 30 -23.39 0.01 1.36
N ALA A 31 -22.17 0.48 1.04
CA ALA A 31 -21.88 1.91 0.96
C ALA A 31 -22.75 2.63 -0.08
N ARG A 32 -23.04 1.99 -1.23
CA ARG A 32 -23.95 2.55 -2.26
C ARG A 32 -25.38 2.79 -1.77
N LYS A 33 -25.82 2.11 -0.70
CA LYS A 33 -27.15 2.27 -0.10
C LYS A 33 -27.19 3.44 0.89
N ALA A 34 -26.04 4.00 1.27
CA ALA A 34 -25.92 5.06 2.27
C ALA A 34 -25.59 6.41 1.62
N ARG A 35 -26.14 7.49 2.20
CA ARG A 35 -25.78 8.87 1.80
C ARG A 35 -24.42 9.30 2.33
N TYR A 36 -24.05 8.77 3.51
CA TYR A 36 -22.79 9.05 4.19
C TYR A 36 -22.23 7.76 4.75
N CYS A 37 -20.91 7.59 4.68
CA CYS A 37 -20.20 6.46 5.27
C CYS A 37 -19.14 7.00 6.23
N PHE A 38 -19.09 6.43 7.43
CA PHE A 38 -18.11 6.78 8.46
C PHE A 38 -17.28 5.56 8.79
N VAL A 39 -15.96 5.72 8.77
CA VAL A 39 -15.00 4.71 9.22
C VAL A 39 -14.67 5.04 10.67
N MET A 40 -15.09 4.17 11.60
CA MET A 40 -15.02 4.41 13.05
C MET A 40 -13.66 3.97 13.63
N GLU A 41 -12.58 4.44 13.01
CA GLU A 41 -11.21 4.20 13.47
C GLU A 41 -10.75 5.30 14.45
N PRO A 42 -9.70 5.04 15.26
CA PRO A 42 -9.14 6.05 16.14
C PRO A 42 -8.75 7.34 15.40
N ALA A 43 -9.06 8.47 16.05
CA ALA A 43 -8.57 9.78 15.65
C ALA A 43 -7.03 9.87 15.80
N ARG A 44 -6.44 10.97 15.37
CA ARG A 44 -5.04 11.26 15.70
C ARG A 44 -4.88 11.43 17.22
N GLU A 45 -3.65 11.38 17.70
CA GLU A 45 -3.33 11.55 19.14
C GLU A 45 -3.88 12.87 19.72
N ASP A 46 -3.97 13.92 18.90
CA ASP A 46 -4.53 15.23 19.27
C ASP A 46 -6.08 15.29 19.17
N GLY A 47 -6.73 14.17 18.83
CA GLY A 47 -8.18 14.08 18.64
C GLY A 47 -8.69 14.58 17.29
N SER A 48 -7.81 15.01 16.37
CA SER A 48 -8.22 15.50 15.06
C SER A 48 -8.72 14.37 14.14
N MET A 49 -9.73 14.69 13.32
CA MET A 49 -10.32 13.77 12.36
C MET A 49 -9.34 13.46 11.22
N VAL A 50 -9.23 12.18 10.87
CA VAL A 50 -8.51 11.75 9.67
C VAL A 50 -9.48 11.78 8.49
N SER A 51 -9.34 12.78 7.62
CA SER A 51 -10.15 12.90 6.39
C SER A 51 -9.70 11.94 5.28
N THR A 52 -8.39 11.76 5.15
CA THR A 52 -7.77 10.93 4.10
C THR A 52 -6.47 10.32 4.61
N ARG A 53 -6.13 9.12 4.11
CA ARG A 53 -4.79 8.51 4.29
C ARG A 53 -4.13 8.31 2.92
N LYS A 54 -2.80 8.27 2.90
CA LYS A 54 -2.06 7.90 1.69
C LYS A 54 -2.38 6.44 1.36
N GLY A 55 -2.60 6.15 0.07
CA GLY A 55 -2.71 4.78 -0.41
C GLY A 55 -1.37 4.05 -0.34
N MET A 56 -1.43 2.73 -0.41
CA MET A 56 -0.24 1.86 -0.44
C MET A 56 -0.32 0.94 -1.66
N VAL A 57 0.83 0.68 -2.27
CA VAL A 57 0.99 -0.32 -3.32
C VAL A 57 2.28 -1.08 -3.07
N THR A 58 2.26 -2.39 -3.31
CA THR A 58 3.42 -3.27 -3.17
C THR A 58 3.81 -3.76 -4.55
N TYR A 59 5.11 -3.66 -4.87
CA TYR A 59 5.69 -4.19 -6.11
C TYR A 59 6.61 -5.36 -5.79
N GLN A 60 6.57 -6.39 -6.62
CA GLN A 60 7.58 -7.44 -6.66
C GLN A 60 8.47 -7.19 -7.89
N ILE A 61 9.77 -7.08 -7.68
CA ILE A 61 10.75 -6.81 -8.72
C ILE A 61 11.79 -7.93 -8.69
N GLU A 62 11.88 -8.67 -9.78
CA GLU A 62 12.81 -9.79 -9.93
C GLU A 62 14.01 -9.39 -10.78
N PHE A 63 15.21 -9.72 -10.30
CA PHE A 63 16.46 -9.43 -10.99
C PHE A 63 17.06 -10.74 -11.51
N HIS A 64 17.32 -10.79 -12.82
CA HIS A 64 17.95 -11.93 -13.47
C HIS A 64 19.36 -11.59 -13.92
N GLY A 65 20.29 -12.46 -13.58
CA GLY A 65 21.69 -12.37 -13.95
C GLY A 65 22.11 -13.45 -14.93
N VAL A 66 23.38 -13.40 -15.32
CA VAL A 66 24.03 -14.46 -16.08
C VAL A 66 25.09 -15.10 -15.18
N ALA A 67 24.95 -16.40 -14.92
CA ALA A 67 25.88 -17.12 -14.06
C ALA A 67 27.25 -17.28 -14.74
N ALA A 68 28.32 -17.07 -13.97
CA ALA A 68 29.68 -17.34 -14.41
C ALA A 68 30.54 -17.77 -13.21
N HIS A 69 31.59 -18.54 -13.48
CA HIS A 69 32.53 -18.95 -12.45
C HIS A 69 33.43 -17.78 -12.07
N ALA A 70 33.41 -17.38 -10.80
CA ALA A 70 34.11 -16.19 -10.30
C ALA A 70 35.62 -16.18 -10.59
N GLY A 71 36.27 -17.35 -10.61
CA GLY A 71 37.71 -17.48 -10.85
C GLY A 71 38.16 -17.69 -12.30
N ASN A 72 37.26 -18.08 -13.23
CA ASN A 72 37.68 -18.45 -14.59
C ASN A 72 37.38 -17.36 -15.61
N CYS A 73 36.12 -16.88 -15.64
CA CYS A 73 35.64 -15.92 -16.64
C CYS A 73 34.58 -14.98 -16.03
N PRO A 74 34.93 -14.20 -14.98
CA PRO A 74 33.98 -13.31 -14.32
C PRO A 74 33.31 -12.29 -15.27
N GLU A 75 34.00 -11.88 -16.33
CA GLU A 75 33.51 -10.94 -17.36
C GLU A 75 32.31 -11.46 -18.17
N ARG A 76 32.14 -12.79 -18.21
CA ARG A 76 30.99 -13.44 -18.86
C ARG A 76 29.73 -13.42 -17.98
N GLY A 77 29.87 -13.12 -16.69
CA GLY A 77 28.76 -13.04 -15.75
C GLY A 77 28.03 -11.69 -15.77
N ARG A 78 26.79 -11.70 -15.29
CA ARG A 78 26.01 -10.49 -14.96
C ARG A 78 25.41 -10.72 -13.58
N SER A 79 25.87 -9.98 -12.59
CA SER A 79 25.41 -10.18 -11.21
C SER A 79 24.06 -9.51 -10.99
N ALA A 80 23.01 -10.32 -10.77
CA ALA A 80 21.69 -9.82 -10.39
C ALA A 80 21.75 -9.01 -9.08
N LEU A 81 22.64 -9.39 -8.15
CA LEU A 81 22.80 -8.71 -6.86
C LEU A 81 23.37 -7.29 -7.03
N VAL A 82 24.37 -7.12 -7.91
CA VAL A 82 24.96 -5.81 -8.18
C VAL A 82 23.92 -4.89 -8.83
N GLU A 83 23.16 -5.41 -9.80
CA GLU A 83 22.09 -4.63 -10.43
C GLU A 83 20.98 -4.28 -9.44
N ALA A 84 20.57 -5.21 -8.59
CA ALA A 84 19.60 -4.94 -7.53
C ALA A 84 20.09 -3.83 -6.58
N ALA A 85 21.37 -3.84 -6.19
CA ALA A 85 21.94 -2.79 -5.36
C ALA A 85 21.89 -1.41 -6.04
N HIS A 86 22.28 -1.33 -7.32
CA HIS A 86 22.16 -0.09 -8.10
C HIS A 86 20.71 0.36 -8.21
N PHE A 87 19.81 -0.54 -8.59
CA PHE A 87 18.38 -0.24 -8.71
C PHE A 87 17.82 0.32 -7.42
N ILE A 88 18.07 -0.32 -6.26
CA ILE A 88 17.55 0.14 -4.96
C ILE A 88 18.01 1.58 -4.68
N THR A 89 19.29 1.88 -4.94
CA THR A 89 19.81 3.24 -4.69
C THR A 89 19.19 4.29 -5.61
N GLU A 90 19.00 3.99 -6.90
CA GLU A 90 18.35 4.92 -7.83
C GLU A 90 16.84 5.04 -7.57
N PHE A 91 16.19 3.92 -7.27
CA PHE A 91 14.77 3.86 -6.97
C PHE A 91 14.44 4.67 -5.71
N TYR A 92 15.27 4.59 -4.68
CA TYR A 92 15.08 5.37 -3.45
C TYR A 92 15.11 6.89 -3.68
N LYS A 93 15.83 7.39 -4.70
CA LYS A 93 15.86 8.83 -5.04
C LYS A 93 14.50 9.37 -5.48
N LEU A 94 13.56 8.51 -5.88
CA LEU A 94 12.20 8.95 -6.19
C LEU A 94 11.49 9.57 -4.97
N ASN A 95 11.92 9.24 -3.74
CA ASN A 95 11.43 9.92 -2.52
C ASN A 95 11.68 11.43 -2.53
N ASP A 96 12.79 11.87 -3.14
CA ASP A 96 13.13 13.29 -3.23
C ASP A 96 12.47 13.95 -4.46
N LEU A 97 12.30 13.18 -5.54
CA LEU A 97 11.75 13.66 -6.80
C LEU A 97 10.21 13.72 -6.81
N MET A 98 9.54 12.94 -5.95
CA MET A 98 8.09 12.80 -5.90
C MET A 98 7.59 12.98 -4.46
N PRO A 99 7.41 14.22 -3.97
CA PRO A 99 7.12 14.49 -2.55
C PRO A 99 5.82 13.88 -2.02
N ASP A 100 4.87 13.57 -2.90
CA ASP A 100 3.62 12.91 -2.52
C ASP A 100 3.76 11.40 -2.36
N ILE A 101 4.79 10.80 -2.98
CA ILE A 101 5.09 9.37 -2.91
C ILE A 101 6.16 9.15 -1.85
N ARG A 102 5.96 8.11 -1.04
CA ARG A 102 7.00 7.63 -0.12
C ARG A 102 7.22 6.15 -0.39
N LEU A 103 8.37 5.85 -0.97
CA LEU A 103 8.92 4.52 -1.09
C LEU A 103 9.50 4.10 0.26
N ILE A 104 9.02 2.96 0.72
CA ILE A 104 9.52 2.25 1.89
C ILE A 104 10.03 0.93 1.32
N VAL A 105 11.34 0.70 1.42
CA VAL A 105 12.00 -0.52 0.94
C VAL A 105 12.03 -1.56 2.06
#